data_AF-A0AAW9WAK8-F1
#
_entry.id   AF-A0AAW9WAK8-F1
#
_cell.length_a   1.000
_cell.length_b   1.000
_cell.length_c   1.000
_cell.angle_alpha   90.00
_cell.angle_beta   90.00
_cell.angle_gamma   90.00
#
_symmetry.space_group_name_H-M   'P 1'
#
loop_
_entity.id
_entity.type
_entity.pdbx_description
1 polymer ?
#
loop_
_entity_poly.entity_id
_entity_poly.type
_entity_poly.pdbx_seq_one_letter_code
_entity_poly.pdbx_strand_id
1 'polypeptide(L)'
;MTIELRDVTMENYFDVLNLDVKEYQKQFIATNAISLAEAYVYTKNGDFVAPLAVYDNDVIIGFVMIAYDKKIVISSGNYLLFRFMIDKNFQNQGYF
;
A
#
# COMPACT_ATOMS: atom_id res chain seq x y z
N MET A 1 13.67 12.36 9.52
CA MET A 1 12.35 11.73 9.51
C MET A 1 11.46 12.57 8.62
N THR A 2 11.43 12.23 7.35
CA THR A 2 10.57 12.88 6.35
C THR A 2 9.84 11.76 5.65
N ILE A 3 8.53 11.67 5.92
CA ILE A 3 7.69 10.64 5.35
C ILE A 3 7.15 11.11 4.00
N GLU A 4 7.35 10.28 2.99
CA GLU A 4 6.89 10.54 1.63
C GLU A 4 6.15 9.33 1.09
N LEU A 5 5.10 9.60 0.32
CA LEU A 5 4.44 8.60 -0.50
C LEU A 5 4.93 8.77 -1.93
N ARG A 6 5.53 7.73 -2.49
CA ARG A 6 6.06 7.75 -3.86
C ARG A 6 5.36 6.68 -4.68
N ASP A 7 5.24 6.91 -5.98
CA ASP A 7 4.69 5.92 -6.89
C ASP A 7 5.51 4.62 -6.85
N VAL A 8 4.82 3.51 -7.05
CA VAL A 8 5.48 2.23 -7.31
C VAL A 8 5.85 2.17 -8.80
N THR A 9 7.15 2.05 -9.07
CA THR A 9 7.73 2.12 -10.41
C THR A 9 8.57 0.88 -10.70
N MET A 10 9.11 0.78 -11.93
CA MET A 10 10.01 -0.32 -12.31
C MET A 10 11.28 -0.38 -11.44
N GLU A 11 11.68 0.75 -10.88
CA GLU A 11 12.89 0.87 -10.07
C GLU A 11 12.69 0.35 -8.64
N ASN A 12 11.48 0.43 -8.08
CA ASN A 12 11.24 0.16 -6.65
C ASN A 12 10.21 -0.94 -6.35
N TYR A 13 9.53 -1.49 -7.36
CA TYR A 13 8.46 -2.46 -7.11
C TYR A 13 8.95 -3.72 -6.40
N PHE A 14 10.16 -4.20 -6.70
CA PHE A 14 10.71 -5.38 -6.03
C PHE A 14 10.93 -5.13 -4.54
N ASP A 15 11.38 -3.94 -4.14
CA ASP A 15 11.52 -3.57 -2.73
C ASP A 15 10.16 -3.57 -2.04
N VAL A 16 9.14 -3.02 -2.71
CA VAL A 16 7.75 -3.06 -2.22
C VAL A 16 7.24 -4.50 -2.08
N LEU A 17 7.55 -5.39 -3.03
CA LEU A 17 7.18 -6.80 -2.97
C LEU A 17 7.86 -7.56 -1.81
N ASN A 18 9.06 -7.12 -1.41
CA ASN A 18 9.85 -7.73 -0.35
C ASN A 18 9.47 -7.26 1.07
N LEU A 19 8.67 -6.20 1.20
CA LEU A 19 8.16 -5.76 2.49
C LEU A 19 7.30 -6.87 3.12
N ASP A 20 7.46 -7.09 4.42
CA ASP A 20 6.74 -8.12 5.14
C ASP A 20 6.27 -7.61 6.50
N VAL A 21 5.09 -8.06 6.93
CA VAL A 21 4.56 -7.78 8.27
C VAL A 21 5.02 -8.86 9.24
N LYS A 22 4.77 -8.65 10.55
CA LYS A 22 5.02 -9.72 11.53
C LYS A 22 4.07 -10.89 11.28
N GLU A 23 4.51 -12.10 11.62
CA GLU A 23 3.78 -13.33 11.29
C GLU A 23 2.31 -13.31 11.72
N TYR A 24 2.01 -12.82 12.92
CA TYR A 24 0.65 -12.73 13.44
C TYR A 24 -0.26 -11.77 12.65
N GLN A 25 0.32 -10.83 11.90
CA GLN A 25 -0.40 -9.82 11.10
C GLN A 25 -0.77 -10.34 9.71
N LYS A 26 -0.08 -11.37 9.19
CA LYS A 26 -0.25 -11.87 7.82
C LYS A 26 -1.67 -12.32 7.49
N GLN A 27 -2.44 -12.75 8.50
CA GLN A 27 -3.84 -13.13 8.32
C GLN A 27 -4.79 -11.95 8.07
N PHE A 28 -4.38 -10.71 8.37
CA PHE A 28 -5.22 -9.52 8.27
C PHE A 28 -4.94 -8.69 7.01
N ILE A 29 -3.88 -9.01 6.27
CA ILE A 29 -3.45 -8.23 5.11
C ILE A 29 -3.01 -9.14 3.97
N ALA A 30 -3.39 -8.81 2.74
CA ALA A 30 -2.85 -9.49 1.57
C ALA A 30 -1.41 -9.06 1.34
N THR A 31 -0.66 -9.89 0.62
CA THR A 31 0.68 -9.55 0.18
C THR A 31 0.68 -8.33 -0.74
N ASN A 32 1.81 -7.62 -0.80
CA ASN A 32 1.95 -6.49 -1.71
C ASN A 32 1.87 -6.95 -3.19
N ALA A 33 2.26 -8.19 -3.50
CA ALA A 33 2.05 -8.79 -4.82
C ALA A 33 0.57 -8.85 -5.23
N ILE A 34 -0.30 -9.34 -4.33
CA ILE A 34 -1.75 -9.36 -4.57
C ILE A 34 -2.27 -7.94 -4.69
N SER A 35 -1.83 -7.02 -3.82
CA SER A 35 -2.28 -5.62 -3.85
C SER A 35 -1.95 -4.92 -5.18
N LEU A 36 -0.74 -5.12 -5.73
CA LEU A 36 -0.36 -4.57 -7.04
C LEU A 36 -1.14 -5.21 -8.20
N ALA A 37 -1.42 -6.52 -8.12
CA ALA A 37 -2.27 -7.20 -9.12
C ALA A 37 -3.73 -6.70 -9.06
N GLU A 38 -4.28 -6.54 -7.86
CA GLU A 38 -5.60 -5.93 -7.64
C GLU A 38 -5.63 -4.52 -8.24
N ALA A 39 -4.63 -3.68 -7.94
CA ALA A 39 -4.53 -2.33 -8.47
C ALA A 39 -4.57 -2.32 -10.00
N TYR A 40 -3.80 -3.19 -10.66
CA TYR A 40 -3.83 -3.32 -12.12
C TYR A 40 -5.24 -3.63 -12.66
N VAL A 41 -5.95 -4.58 -12.05
CA VAL A 41 -7.30 -4.98 -12.48
C VAL A 41 -8.31 -3.84 -12.28
N TYR A 42 -8.30 -3.19 -11.10
CA TYR A 42 -9.19 -2.06 -10.81
C TYR A 42 -8.95 -0.88 -11.75
N THR A 43 -7.68 -0.52 -12.01
CA THR A 43 -7.35 0.55 -12.97
C THR A 43 -7.86 0.20 -14.37
N LYS A 44 -7.72 -1.05 -14.83
CA LYS A 44 -8.27 -1.51 -16.12
C LYS A 44 -9.79 -1.44 -16.19
N ASN A 45 -10.48 -1.56 -15.05
CA ASN A 45 -11.93 -1.40 -14.93
C ASN A 45 -12.39 0.08 -14.84
N GLY A 46 -11.45 1.04 -14.91
CA GLY A 46 -11.73 2.47 -14.83
C GLY A 46 -11.98 2.99 -13.40
N ASP A 47 -11.67 2.17 -12.39
CA ASP A 47 -11.72 2.58 -10.99
C ASP A 47 -10.41 3.30 -10.61
N PHE A 48 -10.49 4.22 -9.63
CA PHE A 48 -9.29 4.90 -9.12
C PHE A 48 -8.69 4.10 -7.96
N VAL A 49 -7.45 3.70 -8.14
CA VAL A 49 -6.61 3.04 -7.14
C VAL A 49 -5.17 3.49 -7.32
N ALA A 50 -4.49 3.80 -6.22
CA ALA A 50 -3.13 4.31 -6.19
C ALA A 50 -2.30 3.50 -5.18
N PRO A 51 -1.55 2.48 -5.65
CA PRO A 51 -0.52 1.83 -4.83
C PRO A 51 0.70 2.75 -4.71
N LEU A 52 1.15 3.02 -3.49
CA LEU A 52 2.24 3.93 -3.17
C LEU A 52 3.20 3.26 -2.18
N ALA A 53 4.48 3.45 -2.40
CA ALA A 53 5.53 3.08 -1.46
C ALA A 53 5.65 4.17 -0.37
N VAL A 54 5.78 3.74 0.89
CA VAL A 54 6.02 4.64 2.04
C VAL A 54 7.52 4.72 2.27
N TYR A 55 8.06 5.93 2.17
CA TYR A 55 9.48 6.21 2.39
C TYR A 55 9.69 6.97 3.70
N ASP A 56 10.80 6.68 4.40
CA ASP A 56 11.45 7.63 5.30
C ASP A 56 12.78 8.06 4.68
N ASN A 57 12.84 9.31 4.23
CA ASN A 57 13.90 9.82 3.36
C ASN A 57 14.03 8.94 2.10
N ASP A 58 15.09 8.17 1.92
CA ASP A 58 15.32 7.33 0.73
C ASP A 58 15.11 5.83 0.97
N VAL A 59 14.64 5.45 2.16
CA VAL A 59 14.40 4.04 2.52
C VAL A 59 12.90 3.73 2.43
N ILE A 60 12.54 2.68 1.69
CA ILE A 60 11.18 2.14 1.70
C ILE A 60 10.95 1.43 3.03
N ILE A 61 9.95 1.88 3.77
CA ILE A 61 9.58 1.33 5.08
C ILE A 61 8.19 0.70 5.10
N GLY A 62 7.40 0.87 4.04
CA GLY A 62 6.02 0.40 4.02
C GLY A 62 5.32 0.58 2.67
N PHE A 63 4.03 0.27 2.67
CA PHE A 63 3.18 0.30 1.50
C PHE A 63 1.77 0.79 1.88
N VAL A 64 1.21 1.63 1.03
CA VAL A 64 -0.18 2.09 1.13
C VAL A 64 -0.88 1.95 -0.21
N MET A 65 -2.15 1.59 -0.19
CA MET A 65 -2.99 1.61 -1.39
C MET A 65 -4.22 2.43 -1.10
N ILE A 66 -4.41 3.51 -1.85
CA ILE A 66 -5.56 4.40 -1.72
C ILE A 66 -6.52 4.08 -2.85
N ALA A 67 -7.81 3.94 -2.57
CA ALA A 67 -8.85 3.82 -3.58
C ALA A 67 -9.87 4.96 -3.44
N TYR A 68 -10.60 5.26 -4.52
CA TYR A 68 -11.75 6.16 -4.45
C TYR A 68 -13.00 5.39 -4.82
N ASP A 69 -13.93 5.32 -3.88
CA ASP A 69 -15.12 4.51 -4.02
C ASP A 69 -16.22 5.26 -4.77
N LYS A 70 -16.43 4.89 -6.03
CA LYS A 70 -17.53 5.42 -6.87
C LYS A 70 -18.78 4.55 -6.86
N LYS A 71 -18.69 3.29 -6.43
CA LYS A 71 -19.65 2.23 -6.80
C LYS A 71 -20.09 1.34 -5.65
N ILE A 72 -19.35 1.30 -4.53
CA ILE A 72 -19.68 0.51 -3.35
C ILE A 72 -20.51 1.38 -2.40
N VAL A 73 -21.68 0.87 -2.02
CA VAL A 73 -22.69 1.62 -1.25
C VAL A 73 -22.21 1.96 0.18
N ILE A 74 -21.17 1.28 0.67
CA ILE A 74 -20.67 1.41 2.04
C ILE A 74 -19.90 2.73 2.24
N SER A 75 -19.19 3.24 1.21
CA SER A 75 -18.38 4.46 1.31
C SER A 75 -18.40 5.33 0.06
N SER A 76 -19.42 5.19 -0.77
CA SER A 76 -19.60 5.95 -2.02
C SER A 76 -19.27 7.44 -1.85
N GLY A 77 -18.37 7.93 -2.68
CA GLY A 77 -17.91 9.32 -2.68
C GLY A 77 -16.69 9.60 -1.79
N ASN A 78 -16.11 8.59 -1.13
CA ASN A 78 -14.96 8.75 -0.22
C ASN A 78 -13.69 8.09 -0.74
N TYR A 79 -12.55 8.56 -0.23
CA TYR A 79 -11.29 7.84 -0.33
C TYR A 79 -11.20 6.75 0.73
N LEU A 80 -10.64 5.62 0.34
CA LEU A 80 -10.39 4.45 1.16
C LEU A 80 -8.89 4.25 1.34
N LEU A 81 -8.48 4.06 2.58
CA LEU A 81 -7.21 3.41 2.89
C LEU A 81 -7.39 1.91 2.65
N PHE A 82 -7.19 1.49 1.41
CA PHE A 82 -7.51 0.15 0.94
C PHE A 82 -6.49 -0.89 1.42
N ARG A 83 -5.21 -0.50 1.47
CA ARG A 83 -4.13 -1.28 2.11
C ARG A 83 -3.24 -0.33 2.90
N PHE A 84 -2.71 -0.84 4.00
CA PHE A 84 -1.69 -0.15 4.76
C PHE A 84 -0.81 -1.16 5.48
N MET A 85 0.50 -1.05 5.30
CA MET A 85 1.47 -1.82 6.08
C MET A 85 2.78 -1.05 6.25
N ILE A 86 3.41 -1.28 7.40
CA ILE A 86 4.80 -0.91 7.68
C ILE A 86 5.57 -2.22 7.83
N ASP A 87 6.72 -2.31 7.18
CA ASP A 87 7.58 -3.48 7.26
C ASP A 87 7.99 -3.75 8.71
N LYS A 88 8.00 -5.04 9.05
CA LYS A 88 8.24 -5.54 10.41
C LYS A 88 9.50 -4.99 11.06
N ASN A 89 10.52 -4.62 10.27
CA ASN A 89 11.78 -4.07 10.76
C ASN A 89 11.69 -2.60 11.16
N PHE A 90 10.64 -1.88 10.75
CA PHE A 90 10.43 -0.45 11.04
C PHE A 90 9.24 -0.19 11.98
N GLN A 91 8.48 -1.22 12.37
CA GLN A 91 7.37 -1.08 13.33
C GLN A 91 7.87 -0.68 14.73
N ASN A 92 7.01 0.00 15.50
CA ASN A 92 7.28 0.50 16.86
C ASN A 92 8.39 1.56 16.97
N GLN A 93 8.72 2.24 15.88
CA GLN A 93 9.76 3.28 15.83
C GLN A 93 9.19 4.70 15.70
N GLY A 94 7.90 4.89 15.97
CA GLY A 94 7.18 6.15 15.74
C GLY A 94 6.53 6.25 14.37
N TYR A 95 6.80 5.27 13.49
CA TYR A 95 5.92 4.91 12.39
C TYR A 95 4.71 4.15 12.95
N PHE A 96 3.55 4.31 12.31
CA PHE A 96 2.26 3.77 12.75
C PHE A 96 2.31 2.31 13.24
#